data_AF-A0A2E7NBJ7-F1
#
_entry.id   AF-A0A2E7NBJ7-F1
#
_cell.length_a   1.000
_cell.length_b   1.000
_cell.length_c   1.000
_cell.angle_alpha   90.00
_cell.angle_beta   90.00
_cell.angle_gamma   90.00
#
_symmetry.space_group_name_H-M   'P 1'
#
loop_
_entity.id
_entity.type
_entity.pdbx_description
1 polymer ?
#
loop_
_entity_poly.entity_id
_entity_poly.type
_entity_poly.pdbx_seq_one_letter_code
_entity_poly.pdbx_strand_id
1 'polypeptide(L)'
;MDIIFGHITYWTLPVIKLLKYLKLNVYYIYIDDKNEIKRNEIALKLKKINIFPLPMEFEKKISQDAPFSLCEEDPGEIAYKKNIKLAPNSILKKYCNLFSIKKEKTKKLRILLQDFIFFQQMKISGKLGIWSALYPEKKIIYISFKFRCFYNTDIGQNIFKIILPIDIVKYLTRIISLTILKPFSIFKKKNKQLQKKEVINDKDLNELTKRTVAFIPHKGLLYGTKLYEKSLYYSDNKDSCFNKYNILHLDYSNYPSPDKDIYWICLNKMKTNNVKFFFQTLFASIKTFYLVRGWQTFLVWILFIQQYNKYVKYCEAISKFKNLKIVLLDYDILCPKTLILALEKNNIK
;
A
#
# COMPACT_ATOMS: atom_id res chain seq x y z
N MET A 1 -16.59 -17.30 -22.74
CA MET A 1 -16.63 -16.68 -21.40
C MET A 1 -15.33 -17.01 -20.70
N ASP A 2 -14.67 -16.03 -20.11
CA ASP A 2 -13.42 -16.24 -19.38
C ASP A 2 -13.62 -15.94 -17.90
N ILE A 3 -13.10 -16.80 -17.03
CA ILE A 3 -13.11 -16.63 -15.57
C ILE A 3 -11.70 -16.26 -15.13
N ILE A 4 -11.54 -15.10 -14.50
CA ILE A 4 -10.24 -14.58 -14.08
C ILE A 4 -10.21 -14.44 -12.57
N PHE A 5 -9.35 -15.23 -11.91
CA PHE A 5 -9.08 -15.08 -10.48
C PHE A 5 -8.07 -13.97 -10.25
N GLY A 6 -8.43 -12.94 -9.48
CA GLY A 6 -7.49 -11.87 -9.12
C GLY A 6 -6.31 -12.37 -8.30
N HIS A 7 -6.59 -13.26 -7.34
CA HIS A 7 -5.58 -13.84 -6.45
C HIS A 7 -5.89 -15.31 -6.20
N ILE A 8 -4.94 -16.19 -6.54
CA ILE A 8 -4.97 -17.61 -6.21
C ILE A 8 -4.21 -17.85 -4.92
N THR A 9 -4.78 -18.68 -4.06
CA THR A 9 -4.11 -19.31 -2.92
C THR A 9 -4.30 -20.82 -2.98
N TYR A 10 -3.68 -21.57 -2.07
CA TYR A 10 -3.90 -23.01 -1.98
C TYR A 10 -5.39 -23.38 -1.81
N TRP A 11 -6.13 -22.59 -1.03
CA TRP A 11 -7.57 -22.78 -0.76
C TRP A 11 -8.46 -22.61 -1.98
N THR A 12 -8.04 -21.85 -2.99
CA THR A 12 -8.84 -21.63 -4.20
C THR A 12 -8.67 -22.75 -5.24
N LEU A 13 -7.66 -23.61 -5.08
CA LEU A 13 -7.36 -24.68 -6.04
C LEU A 13 -8.53 -25.67 -6.27
N PRO A 14 -9.29 -26.10 -5.24
CA PRO A 14 -10.44 -27.00 -5.46
C PRO A 14 -11.52 -26.37 -6.34
N VAL A 15 -11.86 -25.10 -6.11
CA VAL A 15 -12.85 -24.36 -6.90
C VAL A 15 -12.37 -24.22 -8.35
N ILE A 16 -11.10 -23.89 -8.54
CA ILE A 16 -10.49 -23.76 -9.87
C ILE A 16 -10.52 -25.10 -10.62
N LYS A 17 -10.20 -26.21 -9.95
CA LYS A 17 -10.30 -27.56 -10.54
C LYS A 17 -11.72 -27.89 -10.97
N LEU A 18 -12.72 -27.55 -10.15
CA LEU A 18 -14.12 -27.76 -10.49
C LEU A 18 -14.52 -26.95 -11.73
N LEU A 19 -14.16 -25.66 -11.80
CA LEU A 19 -14.44 -24.83 -12.97
C LEU A 19 -13.75 -25.36 -14.23
N LYS A 20 -12.54 -25.90 -14.11
CA LYS A 20 -11.83 -26.52 -15.23
C LYS A 20 -12.47 -27.84 -15.66
N TYR A 21 -12.97 -28.64 -14.72
CA TYR A 21 -13.73 -29.85 -15.01
C TYR A 21 -15.00 -29.53 -15.83
N LEU A 22 -15.64 -28.40 -15.54
CA LEU A 22 -16.76 -27.86 -16.34
C LEU A 22 -16.34 -27.26 -17.70
N LYS A 23 -15.08 -27.48 -18.14
CA LYS A 23 -14.50 -27.00 -19.40
C LYS A 23 -14.53 -25.48 -19.59
N LEU A 24 -14.54 -24.71 -18.50
CA LEU A 24 -14.50 -23.26 -18.55
C LEU A 24 -13.07 -22.75 -18.77
N ASN A 25 -12.93 -21.61 -19.46
CA ASN A 25 -11.67 -20.90 -19.57
C ASN A 25 -11.36 -20.21 -18.25
N VAL A 26 -10.31 -20.65 -17.57
CA VAL A 26 -9.91 -20.14 -16.25
C VAL A 26 -8.48 -19.59 -16.32
N TYR A 27 -8.31 -18.36 -15.86
CA TYR A 27 -7.04 -17.66 -15.77
C TYR A 27 -6.87 -17.04 -14.37
N TYR A 28 -5.69 -16.48 -14.12
CA TYR A 28 -5.43 -15.71 -12.91
C TYR A 28 -4.46 -14.55 -13.11
N ILE A 29 -4.50 -13.58 -12.20
CA ILE A 29 -3.57 -12.44 -12.25
C ILE A 29 -2.35 -12.68 -11.34
N TYR A 30 -2.57 -13.16 -10.11
CA TYR A 30 -1.49 -13.39 -9.14
C TYR A 30 -1.67 -14.66 -8.32
N ILE A 31 -0.57 -15.26 -7.91
CA ILE A 31 -0.51 -16.24 -6.82
C ILE A 31 -0.10 -15.50 -5.53
N ASP A 32 -0.96 -15.53 -4.53
CA ASP A 32 -0.79 -14.81 -3.27
C ASP A 32 -0.23 -15.72 -2.18
N ASP A 33 1.09 -15.95 -2.20
CA ASP A 33 1.83 -16.53 -1.07
C ASP A 33 3.12 -15.72 -0.83
N LYS A 34 3.50 -15.57 0.44
CA LYS A 34 4.73 -14.86 0.82
C LYS A 34 5.98 -15.69 0.49
N ASN A 35 5.88 -17.01 0.63
CA ASN A 35 6.96 -17.94 0.39
C ASN A 35 7.02 -18.27 -1.11
N GLU A 36 8.18 -18.06 -1.70
CA GLU A 36 8.42 -18.31 -3.12
C GLU A 36 8.27 -19.78 -3.52
N ILE A 37 8.76 -20.70 -2.70
CA ILE A 37 8.63 -22.15 -2.93
C ILE A 37 7.14 -22.52 -3.02
N LYS A 38 6.32 -22.02 -2.09
CA LYS A 38 4.87 -22.27 -2.11
C LYS A 38 4.18 -21.65 -3.32
N ARG A 39 4.58 -20.43 -3.74
CA ARG A 39 4.07 -19.84 -4.97
C ARG A 39 4.38 -20.73 -6.18
N ASN A 40 5.60 -21.24 -6.26
CA ASN A 40 6.04 -22.10 -7.36
C ASN A 40 5.30 -23.45 -7.34
N GLU A 41 5.07 -24.04 -6.17
CA GLU A 41 4.23 -25.24 -6.03
C GLU A 41 2.80 -25.02 -6.54
N ILE A 42 2.16 -23.90 -6.18
CA ILE A 42 0.83 -23.55 -6.68
C ILE A 42 0.86 -23.38 -8.20
N ALA A 43 1.85 -22.67 -8.74
CA ALA A 43 2.01 -22.47 -10.18
C ALA A 43 2.15 -23.81 -10.93
N LEU A 44 2.97 -24.73 -10.42
CA LEU A 44 3.13 -26.08 -10.99
C LEU A 44 1.82 -26.87 -10.95
N LYS A 45 1.05 -26.79 -9.85
CA LYS A 45 -0.26 -27.45 -9.75
C LYS A 45 -1.27 -26.89 -10.75
N LEU A 46 -1.30 -25.58 -10.98
CA LEU A 46 -2.16 -24.95 -11.98
C LEU A 46 -1.74 -25.33 -13.41
N LYS A 47 -0.43 -25.33 -13.69
CA LYS A 47 0.12 -25.73 -14.99
C LYS A 47 -0.27 -27.17 -15.35
N LYS A 48 -0.21 -28.10 -14.39
CA LYS A 48 -0.62 -29.52 -14.58
C LYS A 48 -2.09 -29.67 -15.01
N ILE A 49 -2.96 -28.72 -14.68
CA ILE A 49 -4.37 -28.73 -15.08
C ILE A 49 -4.67 -27.71 -16.21
N ASN A 50 -3.62 -27.27 -16.92
CA ASN A 50 -3.71 -26.35 -18.06
C ASN A 50 -4.41 -25.02 -17.70
N ILE A 51 -3.97 -24.41 -16.60
CA ILE A 51 -4.39 -23.09 -16.13
C ILE A 51 -3.18 -22.20 -15.98
N PHE A 52 -3.23 -21.04 -16.61
CA PHE A 52 -2.11 -20.11 -16.75
C PHE A 52 -2.46 -18.73 -16.18
N PRO A 53 -1.45 -17.90 -15.88
CA PRO A 53 -1.72 -16.49 -15.67
C PRO A 53 -2.37 -15.89 -16.91
N LEU A 54 -3.04 -14.76 -16.76
CA LEU A 54 -3.68 -14.04 -17.86
C LEU A 54 -2.63 -13.76 -18.96
N PRO A 55 -2.73 -14.39 -20.14
CA PRO A 55 -1.62 -14.54 -21.09
C PRO A 55 -1.47 -13.31 -22.01
N MET A 56 -1.46 -12.11 -21.42
CA MET A 56 -1.44 -10.85 -22.17
C MET A 56 -0.16 -10.71 -23.03
N GLU A 57 0.94 -11.33 -22.59
CA GLU A 57 2.23 -11.32 -23.30
C GLU A 57 2.22 -12.08 -24.63
N PHE A 58 1.23 -12.95 -24.87
CA PHE A 58 1.11 -13.73 -26.10
C PHE A 58 0.14 -13.11 -27.11
N GLU A 59 -0.49 -11.98 -26.77
CA GLU A 59 -1.46 -11.31 -27.62
C GLU A 59 -0.75 -10.56 -28.75
N LYS A 60 -1.11 -10.88 -30.01
CA LYS A 60 -0.46 -10.30 -31.21
C LYS A 60 -0.89 -8.87 -31.48
N LYS A 61 -2.01 -8.43 -30.90
CA LYS A 61 -2.58 -7.09 -31.08
C LYS A 61 -2.67 -6.43 -29.72
N ILE A 62 -2.38 -5.13 -29.68
CA ILE A 62 -2.66 -4.28 -28.54
C ILE A 62 -3.85 -3.40 -28.94
N SER A 63 -4.90 -3.37 -28.11
CA SER A 63 -6.04 -2.49 -28.35
C SER A 63 -5.62 -1.03 -28.15
N GLN A 64 -5.99 -0.16 -29.09
CA GLN A 64 -5.79 1.29 -28.94
C GLN A 64 -6.70 1.89 -27.86
N ASP A 65 -7.85 1.26 -27.57
CA ASP A 65 -8.82 1.72 -26.56
C ASP A 65 -8.38 1.39 -25.13
N ALA A 66 -7.47 0.42 -24.98
CA ALA A 66 -6.94 -0.04 -23.72
C ALA A 66 -5.46 -0.39 -23.85
N PRO A 67 -4.59 0.61 -24.08
CA PRO A 67 -3.16 0.38 -24.20
C PRO A 67 -2.57 -0.13 -22.89
N PHE A 68 -1.36 -0.68 -22.96
CA PHE A 68 -0.62 -1.12 -21.78
C PHE A 68 -0.47 0.00 -20.73
N SER A 69 -0.47 1.26 -21.15
CA SER A 69 -0.45 2.43 -20.25
C SER A 69 -1.62 2.47 -19.27
N LEU A 70 -2.74 1.74 -19.49
CA LEU A 70 -3.78 1.58 -18.45
C LEU A 70 -3.29 0.93 -17.15
N CYS A 71 -2.14 0.25 -17.18
CA CYS A 71 -1.49 -0.30 -16.01
C CYS A 71 -0.49 0.66 -15.36
N GLU A 72 0.02 1.66 -16.07
CA GLU A 72 1.13 2.51 -15.59
C GLU A 72 0.74 3.99 -15.42
N GLU A 73 -0.33 4.39 -16.09
CA GLU A 73 -0.86 5.74 -16.16
C GLU A 73 -2.39 5.71 -16.03
N ASP A 74 -3.01 6.88 -15.92
CA ASP A 74 -4.46 7.04 -15.89
C ASP A 74 -4.94 8.07 -16.92
N PRO A 75 -4.61 7.92 -18.22
CA PRO A 75 -4.88 8.95 -19.24
C PRO A 75 -6.39 9.25 -19.38
N GLY A 76 -7.23 8.24 -19.18
CA GLY A 76 -8.69 8.38 -19.18
C GLY A 76 -9.29 8.80 -17.83
N GLU A 77 -8.44 9.10 -16.84
CA GLU A 77 -8.81 9.42 -15.45
C GLU A 77 -9.75 8.38 -14.82
N ILE A 78 -9.61 7.10 -15.17
CA ILE A 78 -10.48 6.01 -14.72
C ILE A 78 -10.35 5.84 -13.19
N ALA A 79 -9.11 5.80 -12.69
CA ALA A 79 -8.86 5.71 -11.25
C ALA A 79 -9.31 6.97 -10.52
N TYR A 80 -9.09 8.14 -11.12
CA TYR A 80 -9.55 9.41 -10.55
C TYR A 80 -11.09 9.54 -10.50
N LYS A 81 -11.80 9.12 -11.56
CA LYS A 81 -13.27 9.05 -11.59
C LYS A 81 -13.80 8.12 -10.52
N LYS A 82 -13.18 6.94 -10.33
CA LYS A 82 -13.52 6.03 -9.22
C LYS A 82 -13.32 6.69 -7.86
N ASN A 83 -12.23 7.44 -7.69
CA ASN A 83 -11.94 8.18 -6.47
C ASN A 83 -13.01 9.24 -6.16
N ILE A 84 -13.37 10.08 -7.14
CA ILE A 84 -14.44 11.09 -7.00
C ILE A 84 -15.76 10.40 -6.64
N LYS A 85 -16.13 9.35 -7.37
CA LYS A 85 -17.34 8.58 -7.12
C LYS A 85 -17.34 8.04 -5.70
N LEU A 86 -16.25 7.41 -5.26
CA LEU A 86 -16.14 6.76 -3.96
C LEU A 86 -16.18 7.76 -2.80
N ALA A 87 -15.51 8.90 -2.90
CA ALA A 87 -15.44 9.89 -1.84
C ALA A 87 -15.65 11.31 -2.37
N PRO A 88 -16.89 11.79 -2.56
CA PRO A 88 -17.13 13.17 -2.97
C PRO A 88 -16.46 14.18 -2.01
N ASN A 89 -16.17 15.40 -2.49
CA ASN A 89 -15.48 16.42 -1.68
C ASN A 89 -16.21 16.72 -0.36
N SER A 90 -17.54 16.66 -0.35
CA SER A 90 -18.36 16.81 0.86
C SER A 90 -18.06 15.75 1.93
N ILE A 91 -17.74 14.52 1.52
CA ILE A 91 -17.30 13.44 2.43
C ILE A 91 -15.86 13.69 2.88
N LEU A 92 -14.94 14.02 1.97
CA LEU A 92 -13.54 14.29 2.32
C LEU A 92 -13.38 15.41 3.35
N LYS A 93 -14.16 16.49 3.25
CA LYS A 93 -14.16 17.60 4.21
C LYS A 93 -14.38 17.12 5.65
N LYS A 94 -15.16 16.06 5.86
CA LYS A 94 -15.47 15.50 7.19
C LYS A 94 -14.29 14.72 7.78
N TYR A 95 -13.36 14.24 6.95
CA TYR A 95 -12.13 13.56 7.38
C TYR A 95 -10.93 14.50 7.57
N CYS A 96 -10.99 15.75 7.09
CA CYS A 96 -9.86 16.68 7.12
C CYS A 96 -9.30 16.91 8.55
N ASN A 97 -10.18 17.03 9.54
CA ASN A 97 -9.80 17.23 10.93
C ASN A 97 -8.98 16.06 11.50
N LEU A 98 -9.25 14.82 11.07
CA LEU A 98 -8.45 13.66 11.52
C LEU A 98 -6.98 13.82 11.13
N PHE A 99 -6.69 14.38 9.96
CA PHE A 99 -5.33 14.54 9.46
C PHE A 99 -4.73 15.92 9.74
N SER A 100 -5.36 16.72 10.61
CA SER A 100 -4.95 18.12 10.85
C SER A 100 -4.87 18.96 9.56
N ILE A 101 -5.77 18.71 8.61
CA ILE A 101 -5.85 19.40 7.31
C ILE A 101 -7.00 20.41 7.35
N LYS A 102 -6.78 21.62 6.82
CA LYS A 102 -7.85 22.62 6.64
C LYS A 102 -8.87 22.15 5.59
N LYS A 103 -10.17 22.42 5.79
CA LYS A 103 -11.27 21.87 4.95
C LYS A 103 -11.21 22.31 3.49
N GLU A 104 -10.49 23.38 3.17
CA GLU A 104 -10.27 23.90 1.83
C GLU A 104 -9.21 23.09 1.08
N LYS A 105 -8.32 22.37 1.81
CA LYS A 105 -7.21 21.58 1.27
C LYS A 105 -7.55 20.09 1.09
N THR A 106 -8.80 19.76 0.76
CA THR A 106 -9.27 18.37 0.59
C THR A 106 -8.52 17.56 -0.47
N LYS A 107 -7.88 18.24 -1.44
CA LYS A 107 -7.01 17.61 -2.46
C LYS A 107 -5.92 16.72 -1.85
N LYS A 108 -5.45 17.01 -0.63
CA LYS A 108 -4.47 16.16 0.06
C LYS A 108 -5.02 14.79 0.43
N LEU A 109 -6.25 14.75 0.95
CA LEU A 109 -6.95 13.49 1.23
C LEU A 109 -7.33 12.76 -0.07
N ARG A 110 -7.63 13.53 -1.13
CA ARG A 110 -7.87 12.98 -2.47
C ARG A 110 -6.65 12.20 -2.96
N ILE A 111 -5.45 12.75 -2.83
CA ILE A 111 -4.19 12.10 -3.22
C ILE A 111 -3.93 10.83 -2.39
N LEU A 112 -4.19 10.86 -1.08
CA LEU A 112 -4.10 9.66 -0.22
C LEU A 112 -4.98 8.50 -0.70
N LEU A 113 -6.20 8.82 -1.15
CA LEU A 113 -7.12 7.85 -1.70
C LEU A 113 -6.72 7.43 -3.12
N GLN A 114 -6.22 8.38 -3.92
CA GLN A 114 -5.79 8.14 -5.29
C GLN A 114 -4.65 7.15 -5.35
N ASP A 115 -3.64 7.30 -4.49
CA ASP A 115 -2.50 6.39 -4.40
C ASP A 115 -2.94 4.92 -4.21
N PHE A 116 -3.96 4.70 -3.36
CA PHE A 116 -4.50 3.36 -3.13
C PHE A 116 -5.33 2.82 -4.31
N ILE A 117 -6.22 3.65 -4.89
CA ILE A 117 -7.08 3.26 -6.00
C ILE A 117 -6.24 3.00 -7.26
N PHE A 118 -5.29 3.89 -7.54
CA PHE A 118 -4.37 3.75 -8.66
C PHE A 118 -3.51 2.48 -8.53
N PHE A 119 -3.09 2.11 -7.33
CA PHE A 119 -2.42 0.83 -7.14
C PHE A 119 -3.32 -0.39 -7.44
N GLN A 120 -4.64 -0.30 -7.19
CA GLN A 120 -5.58 -1.35 -7.63
C GLN A 120 -5.79 -1.32 -9.15
N GLN A 121 -5.83 -0.13 -9.76
CA GLN A 121 -5.85 0.06 -11.20
C GLN A 121 -4.67 -0.66 -11.84
N MET A 122 -3.45 -0.26 -11.50
CA MET A 122 -2.20 -0.84 -12.03
C MET A 122 -2.16 -2.36 -11.87
N LYS A 123 -2.52 -2.88 -10.68
CA LYS A 123 -2.34 -4.30 -10.41
C LYS A 123 -3.41 -5.18 -11.01
N ILE A 124 -4.65 -4.74 -11.06
CA ILE A 124 -5.79 -5.61 -11.38
C ILE A 124 -6.63 -5.01 -12.48
N SER A 125 -7.24 -3.84 -12.26
CA SER A 125 -8.24 -3.34 -13.21
C SER A 125 -7.64 -3.06 -14.58
N GLY A 126 -6.45 -2.47 -14.68
CA GLY A 126 -5.77 -2.20 -15.95
C GLY A 126 -5.59 -3.48 -16.77
N LYS A 127 -5.10 -4.56 -16.15
CA LYS A 127 -4.95 -5.87 -16.80
C LYS A 127 -6.28 -6.46 -17.28
N LEU A 128 -7.33 -6.34 -16.47
CA LEU A 128 -8.67 -6.75 -16.84
C LEU A 128 -9.24 -5.91 -17.98
N GLY A 129 -8.96 -4.61 -17.98
CA GLY A 129 -9.36 -3.66 -19.01
C GLY A 129 -8.71 -3.96 -20.36
N ILE A 130 -7.39 -4.21 -20.35
CA ILE A 130 -6.65 -4.65 -21.55
C ILE A 130 -7.28 -5.94 -22.09
N TRP A 131 -7.49 -6.94 -21.25
CA TRP A 131 -8.10 -8.21 -21.68
C TRP A 131 -9.53 -8.02 -22.22
N SER A 132 -10.32 -7.19 -21.56
CA SER A 132 -11.69 -6.85 -21.97
C SER A 132 -11.74 -6.19 -23.34
N ALA A 133 -10.82 -5.27 -23.62
CA ALA A 133 -10.74 -4.57 -24.89
C ALA A 133 -10.19 -5.44 -26.03
N LEU A 134 -9.34 -6.43 -25.72
CA LEU A 134 -8.89 -7.42 -26.70
C LEU A 134 -10.01 -8.39 -27.11
N TYR A 135 -10.96 -8.61 -26.20
CA TYR A 135 -12.06 -9.56 -26.39
C TYR A 135 -13.42 -8.93 -26.07
N PRO A 136 -13.85 -7.89 -26.81
CA PRO A 136 -15.04 -7.13 -26.47
C PRO A 136 -16.32 -8.00 -26.43
N GLU A 137 -16.43 -9.01 -27.29
CA GLU A 137 -17.57 -9.92 -27.35
C GLU A 137 -17.57 -11.00 -26.24
N LYS A 138 -16.43 -11.24 -25.57
CA LYS A 138 -16.36 -12.25 -24.52
C LYS A 138 -16.87 -11.69 -23.19
N LYS A 139 -17.83 -12.37 -22.58
CA LYS A 139 -18.15 -12.16 -21.17
C LYS A 139 -16.98 -12.58 -20.27
N ILE A 140 -16.53 -11.67 -19.41
CA ILE A 140 -15.44 -11.90 -18.44
C ILE A 140 -16.03 -11.92 -17.03
N ILE A 141 -15.77 -12.96 -16.26
CA ILE A 141 -16.12 -13.05 -14.85
C ILE A 141 -14.84 -12.92 -14.03
N TYR A 142 -14.67 -11.77 -13.36
CA TYR A 142 -13.60 -11.55 -12.42
C TYR A 142 -13.99 -12.03 -11.02
N ILE A 143 -13.19 -12.92 -10.43
CA ILE A 143 -13.42 -13.44 -9.08
C ILE A 143 -12.26 -13.02 -8.17
N SER A 144 -12.57 -12.43 -7.02
CA SER A 144 -11.55 -12.10 -6.02
C SER A 144 -12.01 -12.39 -4.60
N PHE A 145 -11.08 -12.88 -3.80
CA PHE A 145 -11.28 -13.12 -2.38
C PHE A 145 -10.70 -12.01 -1.48
N LYS A 146 -10.26 -10.90 -2.10
CA LYS A 146 -9.59 -9.79 -1.42
C LYS A 146 -10.50 -8.59 -1.27
N PHE A 147 -10.66 -8.09 -0.06
CA PHE A 147 -11.43 -6.90 0.27
C PHE A 147 -10.98 -5.66 -0.51
N ARG A 148 -9.68 -5.48 -0.74
CA ARG A 148 -9.16 -4.37 -1.56
C ARG A 148 -9.72 -4.31 -2.98
N CYS A 149 -10.26 -5.42 -3.50
CA CYS A 149 -10.82 -5.42 -4.85
C CYS A 149 -12.13 -4.64 -4.96
N PHE A 150 -12.78 -4.26 -3.85
CA PHE A 150 -13.89 -3.30 -3.90
C PHE A 150 -13.49 -1.90 -4.37
N TYR A 151 -12.20 -1.58 -4.32
CA TYR A 151 -11.65 -0.33 -4.81
C TYR A 151 -11.19 -0.42 -6.28
N ASN A 152 -11.34 -1.59 -6.90
CA ASN A 152 -11.06 -1.73 -8.32
C ASN A 152 -11.95 -0.77 -9.11
N THR A 153 -11.33 -0.03 -10.01
CA THR A 153 -11.98 0.84 -10.98
C THR A 153 -12.89 0.04 -11.91
N ASP A 154 -13.90 0.72 -12.46
CA ASP A 154 -14.84 0.13 -13.38
C ASP A 154 -14.28 0.29 -14.80
N ILE A 155 -13.85 -0.84 -15.39
CA ILE A 155 -13.25 -0.90 -16.73
C ILE A 155 -13.90 -2.05 -17.46
N GLY A 156 -14.15 -1.86 -18.76
CA GLY A 156 -14.69 -2.87 -19.64
C GLY A 156 -16.18 -3.13 -19.39
N GLN A 157 -17.01 -2.95 -20.41
CA GLN A 157 -18.45 -3.17 -20.27
C GLN A 157 -18.81 -4.66 -20.15
N ASN A 158 -17.94 -5.54 -20.64
CA ASN A 158 -18.12 -7.00 -20.63
C ASN A 158 -17.55 -7.70 -19.37
N ILE A 159 -17.15 -6.95 -18.34
CA ILE A 159 -16.58 -7.49 -17.10
C ILE A 159 -17.61 -7.53 -15.97
N PHE A 160 -17.93 -8.73 -15.51
CA PHE A 160 -18.73 -8.96 -14.31
C PHE A 160 -17.82 -9.31 -13.12
N LYS A 161 -17.94 -8.59 -11.99
CA LYS A 161 -17.07 -8.75 -10.82
C LYS A 161 -17.78 -9.45 -9.66
N ILE A 162 -17.19 -10.53 -9.17
CA ILE A 162 -17.59 -11.25 -7.95
C ILE A 162 -16.49 -11.07 -6.91
N ILE A 163 -16.78 -10.33 -5.84
CA ILE A 163 -15.82 -10.05 -4.77
C ILE A 163 -16.36 -10.64 -3.46
N LEU A 164 -15.67 -11.65 -2.95
CA LEU A 164 -16.00 -12.34 -1.71
C LEU A 164 -14.88 -12.04 -0.69
N PRO A 165 -15.00 -11.04 0.18
CA PRO A 165 -13.87 -10.52 0.92
C PRO A 165 -13.51 -11.39 2.14
N ILE A 166 -13.01 -12.60 1.90
CA ILE A 166 -12.61 -13.55 2.96
C ILE A 166 -11.56 -12.93 3.90
N ASP A 167 -10.72 -12.05 3.38
CA ASP A 167 -9.72 -11.33 4.17
C ASP A 167 -10.23 -10.04 4.84
N ILE A 168 -11.54 -9.75 4.82
CA ILE A 168 -12.11 -8.55 5.46
C ILE A 168 -11.80 -8.51 6.96
N VAL A 169 -11.83 -9.65 7.64
CA VAL A 169 -11.47 -9.75 9.06
C VAL A 169 -10.02 -9.30 9.25
N LYS A 170 -9.10 -9.65 8.35
CA LYS A 170 -7.71 -9.16 8.40
C LYS A 170 -7.61 -7.65 8.20
N TYR A 171 -8.48 -7.05 7.38
CA TYR A 171 -8.57 -5.60 7.21
C TYR A 171 -9.10 -4.90 8.47
N LEU A 172 -10.15 -5.45 9.09
CA LEU A 172 -10.78 -4.91 10.29
C LEU A 172 -9.88 -5.07 11.53
N THR A 173 -9.21 -6.21 11.68
CA THR A 173 -8.27 -6.48 12.79
C THR A 173 -7.00 -5.63 12.75
N ARG A 174 -6.68 -5.02 11.60
CA ARG A 174 -5.62 -4.00 11.50
C ARG A 174 -6.07 -2.63 12.02
N ILE A 175 -7.38 -2.37 11.99
CA ILE A 175 -7.99 -1.17 12.57
C ILE A 175 -8.17 -1.36 14.07
N ILE A 176 -8.82 -2.47 14.45
CA ILE A 176 -9.06 -2.89 15.82
C ILE A 176 -8.00 -3.95 16.13
N SER A 177 -6.84 -3.53 16.65
CA SER A 177 -5.84 -4.49 17.08
C SER A 177 -6.48 -5.46 18.08
N LEU A 178 -6.66 -6.72 17.67
CA LEU A 178 -7.19 -7.81 18.52
C LEU A 178 -6.29 -8.08 19.73
N THR A 179 -5.16 -7.39 19.87
CA THR A 179 -4.36 -7.35 21.08
C THR A 179 -5.18 -6.99 22.32
N ILE A 180 -6.30 -6.26 22.18
CA ILE A 180 -7.22 -5.96 23.31
C ILE A 180 -8.38 -6.97 23.42
N LEU A 181 -8.77 -7.62 22.32
CA LEU A 181 -9.71 -8.77 22.34
C LEU A 181 -9.03 -10.09 22.78
N LYS A 182 -7.81 -10.00 23.31
CA LYS A 182 -7.11 -11.10 24.00
C LYS A 182 -7.06 -10.86 25.52
N PRO A 183 -8.17 -10.97 26.27
CA PRO A 183 -8.06 -11.47 27.64
C PRO A 183 -7.75 -12.99 27.64
N PHE A 184 -8.08 -13.72 26.56
CA PHE A 184 -8.09 -15.20 26.54
C PHE A 184 -7.02 -15.90 25.69
N SER A 185 -5.87 -15.27 25.40
CA SER A 185 -4.77 -15.97 24.69
C SER A 185 -3.48 -16.11 25.52
N ILE A 186 -3.60 -16.30 26.83
CA ILE A 186 -2.49 -16.72 27.71
C ILE A 186 -1.98 -18.13 27.34
N PHE A 187 -2.76 -18.92 26.59
CA PHE A 187 -2.33 -20.22 26.08
C PHE A 187 -2.33 -20.25 24.55
N LYS A 188 -1.22 -19.83 23.93
CA LYS A 188 -0.76 -20.41 22.64
C LYS A 188 0.72 -20.08 22.41
N LYS A 189 1.50 -21.17 22.37
CA LYS A 189 2.96 -21.26 22.23
C LYS A 189 3.57 -20.19 21.30
N LYS A 190 4.62 -19.54 21.80
CA LYS A 190 5.58 -18.71 21.05
C LYS A 190 6.26 -19.54 19.97
N ASN A 191 5.93 -19.32 18.70
CA ASN A 191 6.93 -19.50 17.63
C ASN A 191 7.62 -18.14 17.43
N LYS A 192 8.80 -18.00 18.05
CA LYS A 192 9.76 -16.93 17.76
C LYS A 192 10.28 -17.17 16.34
N GLN A 193 9.78 -16.42 15.37
CA GLN A 193 10.58 -16.14 14.18
C GLN A 193 11.37 -14.87 14.48
N LEU A 194 12.68 -15.03 14.68
CA LEU A 194 13.63 -13.95 14.83
C LEU A 194 13.59 -13.07 13.57
N GLN A 195 12.98 -11.90 13.67
CA GLN A 195 13.57 -10.72 13.07
C GLN A 195 14.25 -9.99 14.22
N LYS A 196 15.59 -9.90 14.20
CA LYS A 196 16.32 -8.98 15.07
C LYS A 196 15.78 -7.58 14.77
N LYS A 197 14.86 -7.10 15.61
CA LYS A 197 14.56 -5.68 15.70
C LYS A 197 15.75 -5.09 16.42
N GLU A 198 16.73 -4.59 15.68
CA GLU A 198 17.64 -3.59 16.23
C GLU A 198 16.76 -2.41 16.62
N VAL A 199 16.46 -2.36 17.92
CA VAL A 199 15.84 -1.22 18.56
C VAL A 199 16.97 -0.22 18.71
N ILE A 200 16.89 0.90 18.00
CA ILE A 200 17.87 1.98 18.09
C ILE A 200 17.92 2.46 19.54
N ASN A 201 19.12 2.54 20.11
CA ASN A 201 19.34 2.91 21.50
C ASN A 201 19.07 4.40 21.69
N ASP A 202 18.60 4.81 22.87
CA ASP A 202 18.25 6.21 23.14
C ASP A 202 19.46 7.18 23.03
N LYS A 203 20.70 6.68 23.18
CA LYS A 203 21.93 7.47 22.98
C LYS A 203 22.16 7.88 21.52
N ASP A 204 21.88 7.01 20.55
CA ASP A 204 22.04 7.30 19.12
C ASP A 204 21.00 8.32 18.65
N LEU A 205 19.81 8.29 19.23
CA LEU A 205 18.73 9.20 18.89
C LEU A 205 19.05 10.68 19.23
N ASN A 206 19.80 10.93 20.29
CA ASN A 206 20.19 12.29 20.68
C ASN A 206 21.08 12.98 19.64
N GLU A 207 21.89 12.22 18.89
CA GLU A 207 22.72 12.78 17.83
C GLU A 207 21.91 12.98 16.55
N LEU A 208 21.06 12.00 16.20
CA LEU A 208 20.18 12.07 15.03
C LEU A 208 19.20 13.26 15.11
N THR A 209 18.70 13.58 16.30
CA THR A 209 17.72 14.66 16.52
C THR A 209 18.31 16.06 16.37
N LYS A 210 19.65 16.21 16.37
CA LYS A 210 20.32 17.49 16.13
C LYS A 210 20.29 17.91 14.66
N ARG A 211 20.08 16.97 13.74
CA ARG A 211 20.17 17.20 12.29
C ARG A 211 19.03 18.08 11.78
N THR A 212 19.37 19.00 10.88
CA THR A 212 18.45 20.01 10.33
C THR A 212 17.92 19.66 8.94
N VAL A 213 18.61 18.76 8.24
CA VAL A 213 18.24 18.25 6.92
C VAL A 213 18.14 16.73 6.99
N ALA A 214 17.12 16.19 6.32
CA ALA A 214 16.99 14.75 6.14
C ALA A 214 16.77 14.37 4.68
N PHE A 215 17.14 13.14 4.34
CA PHE A 215 16.87 12.49 3.07
C PHE A 215 15.97 11.27 3.32
N ILE A 216 14.88 11.15 2.57
CA ILE A 216 13.98 9.98 2.59
C ILE A 216 14.22 9.15 1.33
N PRO A 217 15.07 8.11 1.42
CA PRO A 217 15.29 7.18 0.33
C PRO A 217 14.20 6.09 0.27
N HIS A 218 13.84 5.64 -0.93
CA HIS A 218 13.07 4.40 -1.08
C HIS A 218 13.97 3.17 -1.15
N LYS A 219 13.94 2.30 -0.12
CA LYS A 219 14.71 1.03 -0.07
C LYS A 219 16.23 1.19 -0.23
N GLY A 220 16.84 2.02 0.61
CA GLY A 220 18.30 2.18 0.60
C GLY A 220 18.80 3.24 -0.38
N LEU A 221 20.12 3.36 -0.46
CA LEU A 221 20.85 4.34 -1.30
C LEU A 221 21.26 3.79 -2.67
N LEU A 222 20.96 2.51 -2.94
CA LEU A 222 21.29 1.85 -4.19
C LEU A 222 20.01 1.42 -4.91
N TYR A 223 19.99 1.61 -6.21
CA TYR A 223 18.99 1.03 -7.09
C TYR A 223 19.55 -0.22 -7.78
N GLY A 224 18.79 -1.32 -7.74
CA GLY A 224 19.23 -2.62 -8.23
C GLY A 224 20.46 -3.16 -7.49
N THR A 225 21.14 -4.15 -8.08
CA THR A 225 22.43 -4.65 -7.61
C THR A 225 23.56 -3.71 -8.06
N LYS A 226 23.53 -2.45 -7.60
CA LYS A 226 24.48 -1.34 -7.92
C LYS A 226 24.32 -0.70 -9.31
N LEU A 227 23.11 -0.62 -9.86
CA LEU A 227 22.90 0.08 -11.13
C LEU A 227 23.03 1.60 -10.98
N TYR A 228 22.61 2.14 -9.84
CA TYR A 228 22.66 3.57 -9.57
C TYR A 228 22.78 3.83 -8.06
N GLU A 229 23.63 4.78 -7.69
CA GLU A 229 23.75 5.30 -6.33
C GLU A 229 23.01 6.63 -6.20
N LYS A 230 22.19 6.76 -5.16
CA LYS A 230 21.37 7.93 -4.89
C LYS A 230 22.18 9.05 -4.24
N SER A 231 23.21 9.51 -4.94
CA SER A 231 24.13 10.55 -4.48
C SER A 231 23.75 11.96 -4.92
N LEU A 232 22.68 12.12 -5.72
CA LEU A 232 22.24 13.38 -6.32
C LEU A 232 22.11 14.54 -5.32
N TYR A 233 21.75 14.24 -4.08
CA TYR A 233 21.48 15.22 -3.04
C TYR A 233 22.66 15.48 -2.11
N TYR A 234 23.79 14.81 -2.33
CA TYR A 234 24.96 14.93 -1.46
C TYR A 234 25.90 16.02 -1.94
N SER A 235 26.44 16.78 -0.97
CA SER A 235 27.51 17.74 -1.20
C SER A 235 28.86 17.14 -0.86
N ASP A 236 29.86 17.37 -1.72
CA ASP A 236 31.25 16.97 -1.47
C ASP A 236 31.90 17.76 -0.33
N ASN A 237 31.36 18.94 0.02
CA ASN A 237 31.83 19.73 1.15
C ASN A 237 31.48 19.03 2.47
N LYS A 238 32.50 18.63 3.23
CA LYS A 238 32.39 17.92 4.52
C LYS A 238 31.65 18.71 5.61
N ASP A 239 31.68 20.04 5.54
CA ASP A 239 31.02 20.91 6.52
C ASP A 239 29.56 21.21 6.14
N SER A 240 29.14 20.81 4.94
CA SER A 240 27.78 21.00 4.47
C SER A 240 26.79 20.11 5.23
N CYS A 241 25.62 20.65 5.56
CA CYS A 241 24.50 19.86 6.10
C CYS A 241 23.92 18.87 5.06
N PHE A 242 24.26 19.04 3.78
CA PHE A 242 23.93 18.11 2.70
C PHE A 242 25.00 17.04 2.46
N ASN A 243 26.12 17.07 3.19
CA ASN A 243 27.08 15.98 3.09
C ASN A 243 26.43 14.65 3.51
N LYS A 244 26.75 13.55 2.81
CA LYS A 244 26.25 12.20 3.09
C LYS A 244 26.36 11.81 4.56
N TYR A 245 27.45 12.21 5.22
CA TYR A 245 27.71 11.88 6.62
C TYR A 245 27.10 12.87 7.61
N ASN A 246 26.54 13.99 7.16
CA ASN A 246 25.89 14.98 8.02
C ASN A 246 24.36 14.95 7.93
N ILE A 247 23.81 14.45 6.83
CA ILE A 247 22.37 14.37 6.59
C ILE A 247 21.72 13.18 7.29
N LEU A 248 20.52 13.38 7.82
CA LEU A 248 19.74 12.30 8.43
C LEU A 248 19.00 11.48 7.37
N HIS A 249 19.17 10.17 7.35
CA HIS A 249 18.45 9.27 6.45
C HIS A 249 17.24 8.66 7.16
N LEU A 250 16.05 8.96 6.64
CA LEU A 250 14.76 8.52 7.19
C LEU A 250 14.17 7.41 6.30
N ASP A 251 14.39 6.15 6.68
CA ASP A 251 13.80 5.00 6.00
C ASP A 251 12.37 4.71 6.49
N TYR A 252 11.51 4.29 5.57
CA TYR A 252 10.16 3.79 5.87
C TYR A 252 9.92 2.38 5.32
N SER A 253 10.92 1.74 4.72
CA SER A 253 10.78 0.45 4.03
C SER A 253 11.31 -0.74 4.85
N ASN A 254 11.82 -0.49 6.06
CA ASN A 254 12.53 -1.44 6.91
C ASN A 254 13.88 -1.89 6.38
N TYR A 255 14.47 -1.10 5.48
CA TYR A 255 15.77 -1.39 4.89
C TYR A 255 16.89 -1.19 5.93
N PRO A 256 17.88 -2.10 6.01
CA PRO A 256 19.02 -1.92 6.91
C PRO A 256 19.87 -0.71 6.49
N SER A 257 20.66 -0.16 7.41
CA SER A 257 21.59 0.89 7.02
C SER A 257 22.57 0.36 5.97
N PRO A 258 22.71 1.00 4.81
CA PRO A 258 23.65 0.57 3.78
C PRO A 258 25.11 0.87 4.15
N ASP A 259 25.34 1.79 5.08
CA ASP A 259 26.64 2.29 5.51
C ASP A 259 26.62 2.49 7.04
N LYS A 260 27.71 2.19 7.73
CA LYS A 260 27.79 2.32 9.19
C LYS A 260 28.01 3.76 9.63
N ASP A 261 28.60 4.57 8.77
CA ASP A 261 29.06 5.92 9.11
C ASP A 261 28.00 6.98 8.83
N ILE A 262 26.86 6.60 8.25
CA ILE A 262 25.74 7.52 7.98
C ILE A 262 24.70 7.49 9.10
N TYR A 263 24.05 8.63 9.28
CA TYR A 263 22.91 8.74 10.18
C TYR A 263 21.67 8.10 9.54
N TRP A 264 21.37 6.85 9.90
CA TRP A 264 20.23 6.10 9.35
C TRP A 264 19.23 5.69 10.41
N ILE A 265 17.95 5.99 10.18
CA ILE A 265 16.87 5.57 11.07
C ILE A 265 15.66 5.08 10.27
N CYS A 266 15.19 3.88 10.61
CA CYS A 266 13.94 3.36 10.09
C CYS A 266 12.76 3.79 10.97
N LEU A 267 11.92 4.68 10.47
CA LEU A 267 10.74 5.22 11.14
C LEU A 267 9.79 4.12 11.63
N ASN A 268 9.64 3.03 10.87
CA ASN A 268 8.77 1.90 11.23
C ASN A 268 9.34 1.02 12.35
N LYS A 269 10.65 1.09 12.61
CA LYS A 269 11.34 0.32 13.66
C LYS A 269 11.56 1.12 14.94
N MET A 270 11.26 2.43 14.93
CA MET A 270 11.39 3.27 16.13
C MET A 270 10.53 2.74 17.28
N LYS A 271 11.03 2.89 18.51
CA LYS A 271 10.28 2.54 19.71
C LYS A 271 9.05 3.45 19.82
N THR A 272 7.88 2.82 19.84
CA THR A 272 6.56 3.46 19.78
C THR A 272 5.59 2.84 20.76
N ASN A 273 4.74 3.64 21.40
CA ASN A 273 3.69 3.13 22.29
C ASN A 273 2.49 2.62 21.48
N ASN A 274 2.51 1.32 21.13
CA ASN A 274 1.45 0.70 20.32
C ASN A 274 0.04 0.83 20.93
N VAL A 275 -0.07 0.84 22.26
CA VAL A 275 -1.36 0.98 22.97
C VAL A 275 -1.95 2.36 22.75
N LYS A 276 -1.12 3.41 22.84
CA LYS A 276 -1.53 4.80 22.55
C LYS A 276 -2.12 4.93 21.14
N PHE A 277 -1.42 4.42 20.12
CA PHE A 277 -1.90 4.50 18.74
C PHE A 277 -3.18 3.70 18.50
N PHE A 278 -3.34 2.57 19.20
CA PHE A 278 -4.58 1.81 19.15
C PHE A 278 -5.75 2.67 19.63
N PHE A 279 -5.66 3.26 20.83
CA PHE A 279 -6.74 4.09 21.35
C PHE A 279 -7.02 5.30 20.46
N GLN A 280 -5.98 5.98 19.96
CA GLN A 280 -6.17 7.10 19.01
C GLN A 280 -6.92 6.66 17.75
N THR A 281 -6.58 5.49 17.20
CA THR A 281 -7.25 4.93 16.02
C THR A 281 -8.69 4.51 16.34
N LEU A 282 -8.93 3.89 17.50
CA LEU A 282 -10.26 3.48 17.96
C LEU A 282 -11.17 4.69 18.15
N PHE A 283 -10.69 5.74 18.85
CA PHE A 283 -11.46 6.97 19.03
C PHE A 283 -11.76 7.66 17.70
N ALA A 284 -10.80 7.71 16.77
CA ALA A 284 -11.06 8.24 15.43
C ALA A 284 -12.09 7.41 14.67
N SER A 285 -12.05 6.08 14.82
CA SER A 285 -13.01 5.15 14.22
C SER A 285 -14.43 5.42 14.71
N ILE A 286 -14.64 5.47 16.03
CA ILE A 286 -15.93 5.78 16.66
C ILE A 286 -16.41 7.18 16.23
N LYS A 287 -15.55 8.20 16.34
CA LYS A 287 -15.89 9.58 15.99
C LYS A 287 -16.29 9.76 14.53
N THR A 288 -15.87 8.88 13.63
CA THR A 288 -16.21 8.97 12.20
C THR A 288 -17.17 7.89 11.73
N PHE A 289 -17.61 6.99 12.62
CA PHE A 289 -18.49 5.89 12.25
C PHE A 289 -19.85 6.38 11.74
N TYR A 290 -20.35 7.50 12.27
CA TYR A 290 -21.60 8.14 11.80
C TYR A 290 -21.56 8.58 10.31
N LEU A 291 -20.36 8.64 9.70
CA LEU A 291 -20.19 8.93 8.28
C LEU A 291 -20.53 7.74 7.38
N VAL A 292 -20.59 6.54 7.94
CA VAL A 292 -20.95 5.31 7.22
C VAL A 292 -22.46 5.24 7.09
N ARG A 293 -22.96 5.53 5.88
CA ARG A 293 -24.39 5.48 5.53
C ARG A 293 -24.73 4.40 4.49
N GLY A 294 -23.73 3.66 4.07
CA GLY A 294 -23.84 2.64 3.04
C GLY A 294 -22.48 2.10 2.63
N TRP A 295 -22.49 1.14 1.71
CA TRP A 295 -21.29 0.39 1.32
C TRP A 295 -20.13 1.28 0.85
N GLN A 296 -20.43 2.28 0.02
CA GLN A 296 -19.41 3.19 -0.50
C GLN A 296 -18.70 3.97 0.60
N THR A 297 -19.46 4.59 1.50
CA THR A 297 -18.91 5.33 2.65
C THR A 297 -18.20 4.43 3.65
N PHE A 298 -18.61 3.16 3.76
CA PHE A 298 -17.92 2.16 4.57
C PHE A 298 -16.52 1.86 4.05
N LEU A 299 -16.35 1.71 2.73
CA LEU A 299 -15.03 1.55 2.11
C LEU A 299 -14.14 2.77 2.41
N VAL A 300 -14.65 3.98 2.19
CA VAL A 300 -13.93 5.22 2.49
C VAL A 300 -13.49 5.28 3.95
N TRP A 301 -14.39 4.94 4.88
CA TRP A 301 -14.12 4.93 6.30
C TRP A 301 -13.00 3.93 6.66
N ILE A 302 -13.08 2.68 6.21
CA ILE A 302 -12.02 1.68 6.45
C ILE A 302 -10.66 2.19 5.98
N LEU A 303 -10.59 2.70 4.76
CA LEU A 303 -9.34 3.16 4.18
C LEU A 303 -8.77 4.35 4.96
N PHE A 304 -9.58 5.36 5.28
CA PHE A 304 -9.08 6.53 6.02
C PHE A 304 -8.65 6.19 7.44
N ILE A 305 -9.33 5.28 8.14
CA ILE A 305 -8.89 4.85 9.46
C ILE A 305 -7.55 4.11 9.38
N GLN A 306 -7.32 3.28 8.36
CA GLN A 306 -6.03 2.65 8.15
C GLN A 306 -4.91 3.66 7.85
N GLN A 307 -5.19 4.66 7.01
CA GLN A 307 -4.23 5.72 6.71
C GLN A 307 -3.99 6.63 7.91
N TYR A 308 -5.02 6.90 8.72
CA TYR A 308 -4.90 7.68 9.95
C TYR A 308 -3.98 6.99 10.97
N ASN A 309 -4.11 5.68 11.16
CA ASN A 309 -3.21 4.92 12.04
C ASN A 309 -1.73 5.08 11.63
N LYS A 310 -1.43 5.00 10.31
CA LYS A 310 -0.07 5.26 9.81
C LYS A 310 0.36 6.71 10.03
N TYR A 311 -0.52 7.65 9.73
CA TYR A 311 -0.27 9.08 9.88
C TYR A 311 0.09 9.46 11.32
N VAL A 312 -0.65 8.98 12.32
CA VAL A 312 -0.37 9.32 13.73
C VAL A 312 0.96 8.71 14.19
N LYS A 313 1.29 7.50 13.73
CA LYS A 313 2.61 6.89 13.98
C LYS A 313 3.74 7.72 13.39
N TYR A 314 3.59 8.18 12.15
CA TYR A 314 4.57 9.08 11.55
C TYR A 314 4.62 10.42 12.27
N CYS A 315 3.50 10.98 12.72
CA CYS A 315 3.50 12.23 13.50
C CYS A 315 4.33 12.07 14.78
N GLU A 316 4.16 10.98 15.53
CA GLU A 316 4.96 10.73 16.73
C GLU A 316 6.44 10.50 16.40
N ALA A 317 6.74 9.71 15.36
CA ALA A 317 8.12 9.47 14.95
C ALA A 317 8.84 10.77 14.54
N ILE A 318 8.20 11.58 13.69
CA ILE A 318 8.75 12.84 13.19
C ILE A 318 8.87 13.89 14.29
N SER A 319 7.93 13.95 15.24
CA SER A 319 7.97 14.91 16.35
C SER A 319 9.21 14.81 17.25
N LYS A 320 9.96 13.69 17.18
CA LYS A 320 11.23 13.52 17.90
C LYS A 320 12.36 14.37 17.30
N PHE A 321 12.29 14.71 16.02
CA PHE A 321 13.33 15.46 15.30
C PHE A 321 13.01 16.96 15.27
N LYS A 322 13.04 17.61 16.44
CA LYS A 322 12.63 19.02 16.60
C LYS A 322 13.44 20.02 15.77
N ASN A 323 14.69 19.68 15.45
CA ASN A 323 15.58 20.56 14.69
C ASN A 323 15.46 20.37 13.17
N LEU A 324 14.74 19.35 12.71
CA LEU A 324 14.58 19.04 11.30
C LEU A 324 13.76 20.14 10.62
N LYS A 325 14.30 20.71 9.54
CA LYS A 325 13.69 21.84 8.81
C LYS A 325 13.37 21.51 7.36
N ILE A 326 14.21 20.69 6.72
CA ILE A 326 14.12 20.36 5.29
C ILE A 326 14.19 18.85 5.11
N VAL A 327 13.34 18.32 4.25
CA VAL A 327 13.39 16.91 3.82
C VAL A 327 13.51 16.80 2.31
N LEU A 328 14.53 16.07 1.87
CA LEU A 328 14.72 15.68 0.48
C LEU A 328 14.00 14.34 0.24
N LEU A 329 13.13 14.30 -0.77
CA LEU A 329 12.39 13.10 -1.15
C LEU A 329 13.00 12.52 -2.42
N ASP A 330 13.46 11.27 -2.36
CA ASP A 330 14.00 10.55 -3.51
C ASP A 330 12.91 10.23 -4.55
N TYR A 331 11.91 9.46 -4.12
CA TYR A 331 10.87 8.93 -4.99
C TYR A 331 9.49 9.21 -4.40
N ASP A 332 8.94 10.37 -4.74
CA ASP A 332 7.70 10.88 -4.16
C ASP A 332 6.50 9.96 -4.41
N ILE A 333 6.41 9.33 -5.59
CA ILE A 333 5.37 8.37 -5.97
C ILE A 333 5.31 7.19 -4.97
N LEU A 334 6.47 6.71 -4.49
CA LEU A 334 6.55 5.57 -3.56
C LEU A 334 6.62 6.01 -2.09
N CYS A 335 6.77 7.30 -1.83
CA CYS A 335 6.80 7.84 -0.47
C CYS A 335 5.39 7.80 0.13
N PRO A 336 5.20 7.23 1.34
CA PRO A 336 3.90 7.19 1.99
C PRO A 336 3.35 8.60 2.14
N LYS A 337 2.22 8.90 1.50
CA LYS A 337 1.63 10.25 1.58
C LYS A 337 1.26 10.64 3.02
N THR A 338 1.03 9.66 3.89
CA THR A 338 0.84 9.89 5.35
C THR A 338 2.10 10.38 6.06
N LEU A 339 3.29 10.01 5.58
CA LEU A 339 4.57 10.52 6.08
C LEU A 339 4.75 11.98 5.64
N ILE A 340 4.47 12.30 4.38
CA ILE A 340 4.49 13.68 3.87
C ILE A 340 3.56 14.58 4.68
N LEU A 341 2.33 14.13 4.97
CA LEU A 341 1.41 14.87 5.84
C LEU A 341 1.92 15.04 7.27
N ALA A 342 2.67 14.07 7.80
CA ALA A 342 3.26 14.17 9.13
C ALA A 342 4.41 15.19 9.15
N LEU A 343 5.23 15.26 8.10
CA LEU A 343 6.26 16.29 7.93
C LEU A 343 5.62 17.68 7.89
N GLU A 344 4.60 17.87 7.06
CA GLU A 344 3.91 19.16 6.94
C GLU A 344 3.28 19.60 8.27
N LYS A 345 2.66 18.68 9.02
CA LYS A 345 2.11 18.98 10.35
C LYS A 345 3.17 19.47 11.33
N ASN A 346 4.41 19.02 11.20
CA ASN A 346 5.53 19.44 12.03
C ASN A 346 6.27 20.66 11.44
N ASN A 347 5.68 21.35 10.44
CA ASN A 347 6.27 22.51 9.75
C ASN A 347 7.65 22.24 9.11
N ILE A 348 7.86 21.00 8.66
CA ILE A 348 9.07 20.61 7.93
C ILE A 348 8.82 20.84 6.44
N LYS A 349 9.75 21.54 5.78
CA LYS A 349 9.69 21.92 4.37
C LYS A 349 10.01 20.76 3.44
#